data_AF-A0A8T6FWF2-F1
#
_entry.id   AF-A0A8T6FWF2-F1
#
_cell.length_a   1.000
_cell.length_b   1.000
_cell.length_c   1.000
_cell.angle_alpha   90.00
_cell.angle_beta   90.00
_cell.angle_gamma   90.00
#
_symmetry.space_group_name_H-M   'P 1'
#
loop_
_entity.id
_entity.type
_entity.pdbx_description
1 polymer ?
#
loop_
_entity_poly.entity_id
_entity_poly.type
_entity_poly.pdbx_seq_one_letter_code
_entity_poly.pdbx_strand_id
1 'polypeptide(L)'
;QKPHPPRWQACSGPISFEQAGRNGVGALANTLWRSLDQVEEIVESYKRGIAQCERPVGEFINDQIAFFTFVHCVEDGDAKLSSAAAGAAAWYTNTALTFFEARESFLRRAREIEAARDEAGSDLTGRFLEDEDAESTKAQLIHARIMNGETVPDEEVFEVLSEQQSLVVGDQQACLEKMKRYEEVGIDRLMSFHQVGKLRHEEVTRSIRLIGELIPEFHKE
;
A
#
# COMPACT_ATOMS: atom_id res chain seq x y z
N GLN A 1 -6.99 -12.56 -27.42
CA GLN A 1 -7.23 -11.13 -27.68
C GLN A 1 -6.45 -10.74 -28.92
N LYS A 2 -6.99 -9.87 -29.78
CA LYS A 2 -6.30 -9.35 -30.96
C LYS A 2 -6.24 -7.82 -30.82
N PRO A 3 -5.13 -7.16 -31.20
CA PRO A 3 -3.90 -7.73 -31.74
C PRO A 3 -3.00 -8.37 -30.67
N HIS A 4 -3.09 -7.90 -29.42
CA HIS A 4 -2.39 -8.46 -28.26
C HIS A 4 -3.11 -8.06 -26.97
N PRO A 5 -2.81 -8.68 -25.82
CA PRO A 5 -3.33 -8.22 -24.53
C PRO A 5 -2.83 -6.84 -24.11
N PRO A 6 -3.55 -6.10 -23.25
CA PRO A 6 -3.05 -4.86 -22.65
C PRO A 6 -1.70 -5.11 -21.97
N ARG A 7 -0.73 -4.24 -22.25
CA ARG A 7 0.60 -4.34 -21.66
C ARG A 7 0.68 -3.56 -20.36
N TRP A 8 1.52 -4.06 -19.47
CA TRP A 8 1.72 -3.50 -18.15
C TRP A 8 3.22 -3.47 -17.81
N GLN A 9 3.63 -2.48 -17.03
CA GLN A 9 4.99 -2.33 -16.52
C GLN A 9 4.96 -2.27 -15.00
N ALA A 10 5.81 -3.07 -14.35
CA ALA A 10 6.09 -2.97 -12.92
C ALA A 10 6.89 -1.70 -12.62
N CYS A 11 6.40 -0.89 -11.71
CA CYS A 11 6.96 0.41 -11.35
C CYS A 11 7.29 0.47 -9.85
N SER A 12 8.34 1.19 -9.49
CA SER A 12 8.83 1.34 -8.10
C SER A 12 8.86 2.79 -7.62
N GLY A 13 8.72 3.76 -8.51
CA GLY A 13 8.71 5.19 -8.19
C GLY A 13 8.48 6.10 -9.41
N PRO A 14 8.42 7.43 -9.21
CA PRO A 14 7.91 8.39 -10.20
C PRO A 14 8.51 8.25 -11.61
N ILE A 15 9.83 8.07 -11.72
CA ILE A 15 10.53 7.92 -13.02
C ILE A 15 10.02 6.70 -13.79
N SER A 16 9.84 5.56 -13.11
CA SER A 16 9.35 4.33 -13.75
C SER A 16 7.88 4.42 -14.15
N PHE A 17 7.07 5.19 -13.42
CA PHE A 17 5.68 5.49 -13.78
C PHE A 17 5.59 6.41 -15.00
N GLU A 18 6.38 7.49 -15.03
CA GLU A 18 6.44 8.38 -16.19
C GLU A 18 6.87 7.60 -17.44
N GLN A 19 7.87 6.73 -17.31
CA GLN A 19 8.32 5.88 -18.40
C GLN A 19 7.22 4.91 -18.88
N ALA A 20 6.45 4.30 -17.97
CA ALA A 20 5.31 3.46 -18.33
C ALA A 20 4.25 4.24 -19.11
N GLY A 21 3.96 5.46 -18.66
CA GLY A 21 3.05 6.38 -19.35
C GLY A 21 3.55 6.75 -20.76
N ARG A 22 4.83 7.13 -20.90
CA ARG A 22 5.43 7.44 -22.20
C ARG A 22 5.40 6.25 -23.17
N ASN A 23 5.49 5.03 -22.64
CA ASN A 23 5.39 3.80 -23.40
C ASN A 23 3.93 3.43 -23.78
N GLY A 24 2.93 4.13 -23.23
CA GLY A 24 1.51 3.87 -23.45
C GLY A 24 1.04 2.53 -22.86
N VAL A 25 1.69 2.06 -21.79
CA VAL A 25 1.35 0.80 -21.11
C VAL A 25 0.76 1.08 -19.72
N GLY A 26 0.02 0.12 -19.18
CA GLY A 26 -0.52 0.21 -17.82
C GLY A 26 0.60 0.19 -16.79
N ALA A 27 0.43 0.89 -15.68
CA ALA A 27 1.38 0.87 -14.58
C ALA A 27 0.88 -0.08 -13.48
N LEU A 28 1.76 -0.92 -12.95
CA LEU A 28 1.48 -1.75 -11.79
C LEU A 28 2.53 -1.53 -10.70
N ALA A 29 2.11 -1.35 -9.47
CA ALA A 29 3.01 -1.17 -8.33
C ALA A 29 2.40 -1.71 -7.04
N ASN A 30 3.17 -1.63 -5.97
CA ASN A 30 2.67 -1.84 -4.62
C ASN A 30 2.57 -0.50 -3.89
N THR A 31 1.62 -0.41 -2.96
CA THR A 31 1.44 0.75 -2.07
C THR A 31 1.83 0.45 -0.64
N LEU A 32 2.57 -0.63 -0.39
CA LEU A 32 2.85 -1.08 0.97
C LEU A 32 3.47 0.06 1.79
N TRP A 33 2.69 0.54 2.77
CA TRP A 33 3.08 1.60 3.70
C TRP A 33 3.37 2.96 3.04
N ARG A 34 2.81 3.19 1.85
CA ARG A 34 2.79 4.51 1.21
C ARG A 34 1.59 5.32 1.66
N SER A 35 1.81 6.61 1.84
CA SER A 35 0.74 7.59 2.05
C SER A 35 -0.08 7.81 0.78
N LEU A 36 -1.25 8.43 0.90
CA LEU A 36 -2.03 8.82 -0.28
C LEU A 36 -1.31 9.91 -1.09
N ASP A 37 -0.66 10.88 -0.46
CA ASP A 37 0.12 11.91 -1.15
C ASP A 37 1.22 11.31 -2.04
N GLN A 38 1.93 10.29 -1.52
CA GLN A 38 2.93 9.54 -2.28
C GLN A 38 2.31 8.74 -3.44
N VAL A 39 1.06 8.32 -3.28
CA VAL A 39 0.29 7.66 -4.33
C VAL A 39 -0.15 8.66 -5.40
N GLU A 40 -0.62 9.84 -5.01
CA GLU A 40 -0.99 10.91 -5.94
C GLU A 40 0.20 11.33 -6.81
N GLU A 41 1.38 11.51 -6.20
CA GLU A 41 2.60 11.90 -6.94
C GLU A 41 2.95 10.90 -8.06
N ILE A 42 2.87 9.59 -7.80
CA ILE A 42 3.17 8.56 -8.80
C ILE A 42 2.07 8.46 -9.87
N VAL A 43 0.80 8.69 -9.50
CA VAL A 43 -0.32 8.78 -10.45
C VAL A 43 -0.12 9.97 -11.39
N GLU A 44 0.21 11.14 -10.85
CA GLU A 44 0.51 12.32 -11.66
C GLU A 44 1.68 12.09 -12.60
N SER A 45 2.75 11.45 -12.11
CA SER A 45 3.93 11.12 -12.92
C SER A 45 3.56 10.22 -14.10
N TYR A 46 2.72 9.22 -13.87
CA TYR A 46 2.19 8.36 -14.92
C TYR A 46 1.35 9.14 -15.95
N LYS A 47 0.41 9.97 -15.48
CA LYS A 47 -0.47 10.75 -16.36
C LYS A 47 0.31 11.78 -17.19
N ARG A 48 1.37 12.38 -16.63
CA ARG A 48 2.33 13.20 -17.40
C ARG A 48 3.00 12.40 -18.52
N GLY A 49 3.40 11.16 -18.25
CA GLY A 49 3.96 10.27 -19.26
C GLY A 49 2.95 9.92 -20.35
N ILE A 50 1.72 9.57 -19.98
CA ILE A 50 0.63 9.26 -20.92
C ILE A 50 0.34 10.44 -21.84
N ALA A 51 0.29 11.66 -21.32
CA ALA A 51 0.06 12.87 -22.12
C ALA A 51 1.16 13.12 -23.17
N GLN A 52 2.35 12.55 -23.00
CA GLN A 52 3.48 12.65 -23.94
C GLN A 52 3.61 11.42 -24.86
N CYS A 53 2.70 10.44 -24.76
CA CYS A 53 2.77 9.22 -25.56
C CYS A 53 2.22 9.45 -26.98
N GLU A 54 3.11 9.72 -27.93
CA GLU A 54 2.73 9.86 -29.36
C GLU A 54 2.63 8.52 -30.08
N ARG A 55 3.46 7.55 -29.68
CA ARG A 55 3.55 6.24 -30.31
C ARG A 55 3.67 5.15 -29.24
N PRO A 56 2.54 4.55 -28.80
CA PRO A 56 2.59 3.51 -27.79
C PRO A 56 3.45 2.34 -28.27
N VAL A 57 4.10 1.65 -27.32
CA VAL A 57 4.77 0.39 -27.63
C VAL A 57 3.70 -0.65 -28.05
N GLY A 58 2.51 -0.52 -27.46
CA GLY A 58 1.18 -1.09 -27.80
C GLY A 58 0.68 -0.83 -29.21
N GLU A 59 -0.26 -1.63 -29.71
CA GLU A 59 -1.18 -1.17 -30.77
C GLU A 59 -2.11 -0.06 -30.25
N PHE A 60 -2.42 -0.12 -28.95
CA PHE A 60 -3.26 0.85 -28.27
C PHE A 60 -2.63 1.26 -26.94
N ILE A 61 -3.01 2.44 -26.45
CA ILE A 61 -2.63 2.94 -25.12
C ILE A 61 -3.44 2.18 -24.07
N ASN A 62 -2.76 1.61 -23.07
CA ASN A 62 -3.39 1.11 -21.85
C ASN A 62 -3.17 2.14 -20.73
N ASP A 63 -4.09 3.10 -20.59
CA ASP A 63 -4.06 4.14 -19.54
C ASP A 63 -4.75 3.64 -18.27
N GLN A 64 -4.12 2.69 -17.56
CA GLN A 64 -4.65 2.12 -16.32
C GLN A 64 -3.55 1.98 -15.29
N ILE A 65 -3.90 2.25 -14.02
CA ILE A 65 -3.02 2.05 -12.87
C ILE A 65 -3.59 0.94 -11.98
N ALA A 66 -2.75 -0.04 -11.64
CA ALA A 66 -3.09 -1.18 -10.79
C ALA A 66 -2.20 -1.28 -9.56
N PHE A 67 -2.78 -1.25 -8.36
CA PHE A 67 -2.01 -1.29 -7.11
C PHE A 67 -2.26 -2.51 -6.24
N PHE A 68 -1.17 -3.03 -5.72
CA PHE A 68 -1.15 -4.12 -4.75
C PHE A 68 -1.20 -3.57 -3.32
N THR A 69 -2.16 -4.06 -2.54
CA THR A 69 -2.37 -3.68 -1.13
C THR A 69 -2.87 -4.87 -0.31
N PHE A 70 -2.68 -4.83 1.00
CA PHE A 70 -3.22 -5.84 1.92
C PHE A 70 -4.73 -5.67 2.07
N VAL A 71 -5.47 -6.77 1.96
CA VAL A 71 -6.94 -6.73 2.09
C VAL A 71 -7.43 -7.87 2.97
N HIS A 72 -8.14 -7.55 4.05
CA HIS A 72 -8.88 -8.53 4.80
C HIS A 72 -10.19 -7.96 5.36
N CYS A 73 -11.31 -8.35 4.77
CA CYS A 73 -12.64 -8.01 5.25
C CYS A 73 -13.13 -9.06 6.26
N VAL A 74 -13.64 -8.60 7.40
CA VAL A 74 -14.23 -9.44 8.45
C VAL A 74 -15.72 -9.16 8.59
N GLU A 75 -16.44 -10.03 9.30
CA GLU A 75 -17.82 -9.75 9.70
C GLU A 75 -17.87 -8.64 10.76
N ASP A 76 -18.99 -7.91 10.79
CA ASP A 76 -19.20 -6.83 11.75
C ASP A 76 -18.92 -7.28 13.20
N GLY A 77 -18.04 -6.56 13.88
CA GLY A 77 -17.69 -6.82 15.27
C GLY A 77 -16.58 -7.86 15.50
N ASP A 78 -15.99 -8.47 14.47
CA ASP A 78 -14.84 -9.37 14.62
C ASP A 78 -13.50 -8.62 14.72
N ALA A 79 -13.36 -7.81 15.76
CA ALA A 79 -12.15 -7.02 16.02
C ALA A 79 -10.91 -7.91 16.19
N LYS A 80 -11.07 -9.13 16.71
CA LYS A 80 -9.96 -10.07 16.90
C LYS A 80 -9.37 -10.51 15.56
N LEU A 81 -10.21 -10.85 14.58
CA LEU A 81 -9.74 -11.25 13.26
C LEU A 81 -9.14 -10.05 12.50
N SER A 82 -9.68 -8.85 12.66
CA SER A 82 -9.06 -7.62 12.14
C SER A 82 -7.63 -7.45 12.68
N SER A 83 -7.44 -7.61 13.99
CA SER A 83 -6.11 -7.54 14.60
C SER A 83 -5.18 -8.61 14.05
N ALA A 84 -5.63 -9.87 13.98
CA ALA A 84 -4.83 -10.97 13.44
C ALA A 84 -4.42 -10.75 11.97
N ALA A 85 -5.29 -10.14 11.16
CA ALA A 85 -4.99 -9.80 9.78
C ALA A 85 -3.92 -8.69 9.66
N ALA A 86 -3.96 -7.68 10.52
CA ALA A 86 -2.90 -6.67 10.60
C ALA A 86 -1.57 -7.28 11.07
N GLY A 87 -1.60 -8.16 12.08
CA GLY A 87 -0.44 -8.95 12.50
C GLY A 87 0.15 -9.77 11.34
N ALA A 88 -0.68 -10.39 10.51
CA ALA A 88 -0.24 -11.11 9.32
C ALA A 88 0.41 -10.20 8.27
N ALA A 89 -0.15 -9.02 8.01
CA ALA A 89 0.43 -8.01 7.12
C ALA A 89 1.79 -7.50 7.64
N ALA A 90 1.89 -7.28 8.96
CA ALA A 90 3.13 -6.89 9.61
C ALA A 90 4.20 -7.99 9.48
N TRP A 91 3.84 -9.23 9.76
CA TRP A 91 4.70 -10.40 9.58
C TRP A 91 5.22 -10.51 8.14
N TYR A 92 4.36 -10.34 7.13
CA TYR A 92 4.77 -10.41 5.74
C TYR A 92 5.78 -9.31 5.41
N THR A 93 5.52 -8.07 5.82
CA THR A 93 6.42 -6.93 5.58
C THR A 93 7.80 -7.19 6.18
N ASN A 94 7.85 -7.62 7.44
CA ASN A 94 9.10 -7.89 8.14
C ASN A 94 9.86 -9.07 7.52
N THR A 95 9.13 -10.12 7.11
CA THR A 95 9.70 -11.29 6.43
C THR A 95 10.26 -10.91 5.06
N ALA A 96 9.50 -10.16 4.25
CA ALA A 96 9.92 -9.70 2.93
C ALA A 96 11.18 -8.82 3.01
N LEU A 97 11.22 -7.84 3.91
CA LEU A 97 12.37 -6.96 4.09
C LEU A 97 13.62 -7.71 4.59
N THR A 98 13.43 -8.78 5.36
CA THR A 98 14.53 -9.67 5.75
C THR A 98 15.01 -10.50 4.56
N PHE A 99 14.10 -11.10 3.80
CA PHE A 99 14.40 -11.94 2.65
C PHE A 99 15.10 -11.17 1.52
N PHE A 100 14.70 -9.93 1.25
CA PHE A 100 15.30 -9.08 0.22
C PHE A 100 16.49 -8.24 0.73
N GLU A 101 17.08 -8.59 1.87
CA GLU A 101 18.26 -7.93 2.44
C GLU A 101 18.09 -6.41 2.69
N ALA A 102 16.84 -5.94 2.82
CA ALA A 102 16.48 -4.55 3.03
C ALA A 102 16.35 -4.16 4.52
N ARG A 103 16.37 -5.15 5.43
CA ARG A 103 16.20 -4.98 6.88
C ARG A 103 17.14 -3.92 7.48
N GLU A 104 18.44 -3.99 7.19
CA GLU A 104 19.41 -3.05 7.76
C GLU A 104 19.15 -1.59 7.32
N SER A 105 18.82 -1.40 6.04
CA SER A 105 18.47 -0.08 5.51
C SER A 105 17.20 0.47 6.16
N PHE A 106 16.21 -0.39 6.38
CA PHE A 106 14.97 -0.03 7.06
C PHE A 106 15.23 0.36 8.52
N LEU A 107 15.97 -0.46 9.28
CA LEU A 107 16.30 -0.20 10.67
C LEU A 107 17.14 1.08 10.86
N ARG A 108 18.04 1.38 9.92
CA ARG A 108 18.77 2.66 9.92
C ARG A 108 17.80 3.84 9.85
N ARG A 109 16.83 3.79 8.93
CA ARG A 109 15.82 4.85 8.76
C ARG A 109 14.96 5.02 10.01
N ALA A 110 14.54 3.91 10.63
CA ALA A 110 13.76 3.96 11.87
C ALA A 110 14.53 4.62 13.03
N ARG A 111 15.83 4.32 13.18
CA ARG A 111 16.68 4.98 14.20
C ARG A 111 16.83 6.48 13.96
N GLU A 112 16.94 6.90 12.69
CA GLU A 112 17.01 8.33 12.33
C GLU A 112 15.73 9.06 12.75
N ILE A 113 14.57 8.39 12.59
CA ILE A 113 13.26 8.90 13.01
C ILE A 113 13.14 8.97 14.53
N GLU A 114 13.55 7.92 15.27
CA GLU A 114 13.55 7.94 16.74
C GLU A 114 14.47 9.03 17.29
N ALA A 115 15.68 9.15 16.76
CA ALA A 115 16.65 10.17 17.18
C ALA A 115 16.12 11.59 16.94
N ALA A 116 15.36 11.81 15.87
CA ALA A 116 14.72 13.08 15.62
C ALA A 116 13.58 13.42 16.60
N ARG A 117 13.01 12.42 17.28
CA ARG A 117 11.95 12.61 18.27
C ARG A 117 12.49 12.90 19.68
N ASP A 118 13.69 12.45 20.02
CA ASP A 118 14.11 12.33 21.44
C ASP A 118 14.88 13.51 22.07
N GLU A 119 15.50 14.47 21.35
CA GLU A 119 16.25 15.54 22.06
C GLU A 119 16.23 16.91 21.35
N ALA A 120 15.72 17.95 22.03
CA ALA A 120 16.25 19.32 22.09
C ALA A 120 16.69 20.07 20.79
N GLY A 121 16.34 19.59 19.60
CA GLY A 121 16.77 20.11 18.28
C GLY A 121 15.66 20.81 17.50
N SER A 122 14.63 21.32 18.19
CA SER A 122 13.42 21.91 17.64
C SER A 122 13.59 23.30 17.00
N ASP A 123 14.72 23.59 16.35
CA ASP A 123 14.87 24.91 15.71
C ASP A 123 15.09 24.83 14.19
N LEU A 124 15.71 23.79 13.64
CA LEU A 124 15.94 23.72 12.18
C LEU A 124 15.84 22.32 11.53
N THR A 125 16.10 21.22 12.24
CA THR A 125 16.00 19.85 11.68
C THR A 125 14.65 19.18 11.89
N GLY A 126 13.91 19.54 12.95
CA GLY A 126 12.54 19.06 13.15
C GLY A 126 11.60 19.44 12.00
N ARG A 127 11.79 20.62 11.41
CA ARG A 127 11.01 21.11 10.26
C ARG A 127 11.23 20.35 8.96
N PHE A 128 12.37 19.67 8.78
CA PHE A 128 12.60 18.82 7.60
C PHE A 128 11.95 17.44 7.73
N LEU A 129 11.58 17.03 8.95
CA LEU A 129 10.90 15.76 9.24
C LEU A 129 9.40 15.95 9.49
N GLU A 130 8.95 17.17 9.82
CA GLU A 130 7.52 17.55 9.79
C GLU A 130 6.93 17.45 8.37
N ASP A 131 7.76 17.49 7.32
CA ASP A 131 7.36 17.25 5.93
C ASP A 131 7.27 15.75 5.57
N GLU A 132 7.64 14.83 6.47
CA GLU A 132 7.43 13.39 6.30
C GLU A 132 6.16 12.95 7.04
N ASP A 133 5.26 12.25 6.33
CA ASP A 133 3.97 11.78 6.84
C ASP A 133 4.10 11.09 8.22
N ALA A 134 3.52 11.71 9.25
CA ALA A 134 3.56 11.24 10.63
C ALA A 134 2.93 9.85 10.82
N GLU A 135 1.98 9.46 9.97
CA GLU A 135 1.39 8.12 10.00
C GLU A 135 2.42 7.09 9.52
N SER A 136 3.12 7.40 8.41
CA SER A 136 4.18 6.56 7.86
C SER A 136 5.33 6.35 8.88
N THR A 137 5.56 7.35 9.72
CA THR A 137 6.52 7.31 10.82
C THR A 137 6.13 6.27 11.89
N LYS A 138 4.88 6.24 12.37
CA LYS A 138 4.47 5.23 13.38
C LYS A 138 4.51 3.81 12.82
N ALA A 139 4.07 3.63 11.57
CA ALA A 139 4.12 2.34 10.89
C ALA A 139 5.57 1.83 10.80
N GLN A 140 6.53 2.69 10.46
CA GLN A 140 7.94 2.32 10.42
C GLN A 140 8.48 1.88 11.77
N LEU A 141 8.10 2.56 12.85
CA LEU A 141 8.56 2.25 14.21
C LEU A 141 8.02 0.91 14.71
N ILE A 142 6.73 0.60 14.47
CA ILE A 142 6.19 -0.70 14.89
C ILE A 142 6.81 -1.86 14.12
N HIS A 143 7.10 -1.66 12.82
CA HIS A 143 7.88 -2.63 12.05
C HIS A 143 9.31 -2.80 12.60
N ALA A 144 9.97 -1.71 12.97
CA ALA A 144 11.32 -1.76 13.53
C ALA A 144 11.38 -2.53 14.86
N ARG A 145 10.40 -2.33 15.75
CA ARG A 145 10.25 -3.10 17.00
C ARG A 145 10.16 -4.61 16.72
N ILE A 146 9.27 -5.01 15.81
CA ILE A 146 9.12 -6.43 15.43
C ILE A 146 10.41 -6.95 14.79
N MET A 147 11.06 -6.19 13.92
CA MET A 147 12.34 -6.57 13.31
C MET A 147 13.48 -6.71 14.32
N ASN A 148 13.44 -5.99 15.44
CA ASN A 148 14.38 -6.14 16.55
C ASN A 148 14.06 -7.33 17.45
N GLY A 149 13.04 -8.13 17.11
CA GLY A 149 12.67 -9.35 17.82
C GLY A 149 11.63 -9.14 18.92
N GLU A 150 11.05 -7.95 19.03
CA GLU A 150 9.97 -7.70 19.96
C GLU A 150 8.69 -8.45 19.52
N THR A 151 8.03 -9.09 20.48
CA THR A 151 6.70 -9.67 20.24
C THR A 151 5.65 -8.61 20.56
N VAL A 152 5.16 -7.94 19.52
CA VAL A 152 4.12 -6.91 19.63
C VAL A 152 2.74 -7.57 19.47
N PRO A 153 1.76 -7.31 20.36
CA PRO A 153 0.40 -7.83 20.25
C PRO A 153 -0.29 -7.39 18.95
N ASP A 154 -1.10 -8.26 18.37
CA ASP A 154 -1.82 -7.99 17.11
C ASP A 154 -2.77 -6.78 17.24
N GLU A 155 -3.35 -6.53 18.42
CA GLU A 155 -4.20 -5.39 18.69
C GLU A 155 -3.44 -4.06 18.60
N GLU A 156 -2.21 -4.02 19.12
CA GLU A 156 -1.33 -2.85 19.02
C GLU A 156 -0.85 -2.64 17.58
N VAL A 157 -0.53 -3.74 16.88
CA VAL A 157 -0.21 -3.70 15.45
C VAL A 157 -1.37 -3.12 14.64
N PHE A 158 -2.61 -3.54 14.94
CA PHE A 158 -3.79 -3.01 14.27
C PHE A 158 -4.05 -1.55 14.60
N GLU A 159 -3.95 -1.14 15.86
CA GLU A 159 -4.12 0.26 16.27
C GLU A 159 -3.21 1.20 15.45
N VAL A 160 -1.94 0.83 15.28
CA VAL A 160 -0.98 1.64 14.52
C VAL A 160 -1.17 1.52 13.01
N LEU A 161 -1.22 0.29 12.48
CA LEU A 161 -1.19 0.07 11.04
C LEU A 161 -2.55 0.33 10.37
N SER A 162 -3.66 0.32 11.11
CA SER A 162 -4.98 0.65 10.57
C SER A 162 -5.12 2.13 10.20
N GLU A 163 -4.27 3.03 10.70
CA GLU A 163 -4.18 4.41 10.23
C GLU A 163 -3.77 4.45 8.74
N GLN A 164 -2.95 3.49 8.30
CA GLN A 164 -2.46 3.40 6.94
C GLN A 164 -3.58 3.03 5.95
N GLN A 165 -3.70 3.81 4.88
CA GLN A 165 -4.65 3.51 3.80
C GLN A 165 -4.29 2.23 3.05
N SER A 166 -3.00 1.90 3.01
CA SER A 166 -2.46 0.68 2.39
C SER A 166 -2.68 -0.62 3.18
N LEU A 167 -3.34 -0.54 4.33
CA LEU A 167 -3.86 -1.70 5.06
C LEU A 167 -5.39 -1.68 5.04
N VAL A 168 -6.00 -2.36 4.08
CA VAL A 168 -7.46 -2.46 3.95
C VAL A 168 -7.97 -3.63 4.79
N VAL A 169 -8.08 -3.40 6.10
CA VAL A 169 -8.54 -4.41 7.06
C VAL A 169 -9.64 -3.84 7.93
N GLY A 170 -10.74 -4.58 8.07
CA GLY A 170 -11.91 -4.17 8.86
C GLY A 170 -13.19 -4.82 8.37
N ASP A 171 -14.34 -4.30 8.80
CA ASP A 171 -15.64 -4.68 8.23
C ASP A 171 -15.79 -4.17 6.79
N GLN A 172 -16.94 -4.46 6.17
CA GLN A 172 -17.23 -4.05 4.79
C GLN A 172 -17.19 -2.53 4.61
N GLN A 173 -17.68 -1.77 5.59
CA GLN A 173 -17.72 -0.32 5.55
C GLN A 173 -16.31 0.27 5.59
N ALA A 174 -15.48 -0.16 6.54
CA ALA A 174 -14.10 0.28 6.66
C ALA A 174 -13.27 -0.09 5.41
N CYS A 175 -13.50 -1.27 4.85
CA CYS A 175 -12.85 -1.68 3.59
C CYS A 175 -13.28 -0.78 2.43
N LEU A 176 -14.58 -0.54 2.28
CA LEU A 176 -15.13 0.32 1.23
C LEU A 176 -14.57 1.73 1.29
N GLU A 177 -14.52 2.35 2.48
CA GLU A 177 -13.99 3.70 2.67
C GLU A 177 -12.53 3.83 2.22
N LYS A 178 -11.68 2.88 2.61
CA LYS A 178 -10.26 2.88 2.19
C LYS A 178 -10.11 2.63 0.69
N MET A 179 -10.89 1.71 0.12
CA MET A 179 -10.86 1.43 -1.31
C MET A 179 -11.36 2.63 -2.14
N LYS A 180 -12.34 3.39 -1.63
CA LYS A 180 -12.84 4.62 -2.27
C LYS A 180 -11.78 5.71 -2.34
N ARG A 181 -10.95 5.87 -1.30
CA ARG A 181 -9.81 6.78 -1.35
C ARG A 181 -8.81 6.42 -2.45
N TYR A 182 -8.58 5.13 -2.69
CA TYR A 182 -7.76 4.69 -3.82
C TYR A 182 -8.39 5.02 -5.18
N GLU A 183 -9.72 4.90 -5.32
CA GLU A 183 -10.43 5.32 -6.52
C GLU A 183 -10.30 6.84 -6.76
N GLU A 184 -10.45 7.65 -5.70
CA GLU A 184 -10.36 9.12 -5.73
C GLU A 184 -9.00 9.61 -6.23
N VAL A 185 -7.91 8.98 -5.78
CA VAL A 185 -6.54 9.31 -6.23
C VAL A 185 -6.21 8.76 -7.62
N GLY A 186 -7.16 8.12 -8.31
CA GLY A 186 -7.02 7.73 -9.72
C GLY A 186 -6.52 6.31 -9.94
N ILE A 187 -6.64 5.41 -8.97
CA ILE A 187 -6.33 3.98 -9.16
C ILE A 187 -7.51 3.27 -9.81
N ASP A 188 -7.25 2.53 -10.89
CA ASP A 188 -8.28 1.85 -11.70
C ASP A 188 -8.47 0.37 -11.32
N ARG A 189 -7.47 -0.21 -10.65
CA ARG A 189 -7.46 -1.62 -10.23
C ARG A 189 -6.78 -1.78 -8.89
N LEU A 190 -7.42 -2.48 -7.95
CA LEU A 190 -6.77 -2.99 -6.75
C LEU A 190 -6.47 -4.48 -6.91
N MET A 191 -5.19 -4.83 -6.75
CA MET A 191 -4.71 -6.20 -6.62
C MET A 191 -4.70 -6.56 -5.14
N SER A 192 -5.80 -7.16 -4.68
CA SER A 192 -6.03 -7.44 -3.26
C SER A 192 -5.23 -8.64 -2.77
N PHE A 193 -4.35 -8.43 -1.78
CA PHE A 193 -3.59 -9.51 -1.16
C PHE A 193 -4.28 -10.03 0.10
N HIS A 194 -5.07 -11.10 -0.06
CA HIS A 194 -5.88 -11.69 1.02
C HIS A 194 -5.18 -12.81 1.82
N GLN A 195 -4.35 -13.63 1.15
CA GLN A 195 -3.72 -14.79 1.79
C GLN A 195 -2.35 -14.41 2.36
N VAL A 196 -2.35 -13.96 3.62
CA VAL A 196 -1.14 -13.46 4.29
C VAL A 196 -0.90 -14.20 5.60
N GLY A 197 0.36 -14.53 5.86
CA GLY A 197 0.78 -15.10 7.15
C GLY A 197 0.01 -16.35 7.54
N LYS A 198 -0.56 -16.33 8.74
CA LYS A 198 -1.23 -17.48 9.37
C LYS A 198 -2.76 -17.46 9.23
N LEU A 199 -3.31 -16.57 8.38
CA LEU A 199 -4.74 -16.51 8.12
C LEU A 199 -5.24 -17.84 7.56
N ARG A 200 -6.35 -18.35 8.11
CA ARG A 200 -6.92 -19.65 7.72
C ARG A 200 -7.60 -19.52 6.36
N HIS A 201 -7.62 -20.61 5.60
CA HIS A 201 -8.24 -20.64 4.27
C HIS A 201 -9.72 -20.18 4.28
N GLU A 202 -10.48 -20.59 5.30
CA GLU A 202 -11.89 -20.20 5.44
C GLU A 202 -12.06 -18.70 5.67
N GLU A 203 -11.19 -18.07 6.46
CA GLU A 203 -11.17 -16.63 6.71
C GLU A 203 -10.81 -15.87 5.43
N VAL A 204 -9.78 -16.32 4.72
CA VAL A 204 -9.36 -15.74 3.43
C VAL A 204 -10.47 -15.81 2.40
N THR A 205 -11.10 -16.97 2.22
CA THR A 205 -12.17 -17.12 1.23
C THR A 205 -13.45 -16.39 1.63
N ARG A 206 -13.73 -16.22 2.93
CA ARG A 206 -14.84 -15.38 3.41
C ARG A 206 -14.58 -13.91 3.10
N SER A 207 -13.38 -13.42 3.43
CA SER A 207 -12.92 -12.06 3.11
C SER A 207 -13.03 -11.74 1.61
N ILE A 208 -12.63 -12.66 0.73
CA ILE A 208 -12.81 -12.49 -0.72
C ILE A 208 -14.28 -12.34 -1.12
N ARG A 209 -15.20 -13.09 -0.51
CA ARG A 209 -16.65 -12.98 -0.78
C ARG A 209 -17.20 -11.63 -0.32
N LEU A 210 -16.89 -11.22 0.91
CA LEU A 210 -17.32 -9.94 1.47
C LEU A 210 -16.82 -8.74 0.64
N ILE A 211 -15.57 -8.78 0.18
CA ILE A 211 -15.04 -7.77 -0.75
C ILE A 211 -15.74 -7.85 -2.12
N GLY A 212 -16.04 -9.06 -2.60
CA GLY A 212 -16.76 -9.25 -3.87
C GLY A 212 -18.13 -8.59 -3.89
N GLU A 213 -18.81 -8.50 -2.75
CA GLU A 213 -20.09 -7.80 -2.59
C GLU A 213 -19.97 -6.28 -2.71
N LEU A 214 -18.78 -5.71 -2.49
CA LEU A 214 -18.52 -4.27 -2.63
C LEU A 214 -18.23 -3.83 -4.07
N ILE A 215 -17.94 -4.77 -4.99
CA ILE A 215 -17.59 -4.45 -6.39
C ILE A 215 -18.62 -3.53 -7.08
N PRO A 216 -19.94 -3.70 -6.91
CA PRO A 216 -20.95 -2.81 -7.50
C PRO A 216 -20.86 -1.34 -7.06
N GLU A 217 -20.19 -1.04 -5.95
CA GLU A 217 -19.99 0.34 -5.49
C GLU A 217 -18.90 1.06 -6.29
N PHE A 218 -18.07 0.32 -7.05
CA PHE A 218 -16.98 0.85 -7.87
C PHE A 218 -17.38 0.83 -9.34
N HIS A 219 -17.98 1.93 -9.79
CA HIS A 219 -18.32 2.14 -11.18
C HIS A 219 -17.80 3.51 -11.64
N LYS A 220 -16.79 3.49 -12.52
CA LYS A 220 -16.61 4.54 -13.52
C LYS A 220 -17.51 4.18 -14.71
N GLU A 221 -18.50 5.02 -15.00
CA GLU A 221 -19.22 5.03 -16.28
C GLU A 221 -18.26 5.15 -17.48
#